data_AF-A0A2P4QLL3-F1
#
_entry.id   AF-A0A2P4QLL3-F1
#
_cell.length_a   1.000
_cell.length_b   1.000
_cell.length_c   1.000
_cell.angle_alpha   90.00
_cell.angle_beta   90.00
_cell.angle_gamma   90.00
#
_symmetry.space_group_name_H-M   'P 1'
#
loop_
_entity.id
_entity.type
_entity.pdbx_description
1 polymer ?
#
loop_
_entity_poly.entity_id
_entity_poly.type
_entity_poly.pdbx_seq_one_letter_code
_entity_poly.pdbx_strand_id
1 'polypeptide(L)'
;SGTAFIYNKALEQYFESIESDNDGRAIMIRFKINNTYLRIIQLYCKTNQRNIKSCTKVDNLKDLILEWVNKGIKENERIIVMGDQNAAFNPSQDRKSTRKDKISKPESILIKKLVNEIKLIDIFALRKKDKNVMTYKDISRLDYILLDKKLIKLSF
;
A
#
# COMPACT_ATOMS: atom_id res chain seq x y z
N SER A 1 11.91 -14.49 -1.16
CA SER A 1 11.61 -13.16 -0.58
C SER A 1 10.24 -13.22 0.06
N GLY A 2 10.13 -12.79 1.31
CA GLY A 2 8.88 -12.77 2.08
C GLY A 2 8.70 -11.45 2.83
N THR A 3 7.46 -11.13 3.16
CA THR A 3 7.07 -9.96 3.97
C THR A 3 7.10 -10.34 5.45
N ALA A 4 7.46 -9.39 6.32
CA ALA A 4 7.38 -9.54 7.77
C ALA A 4 6.76 -8.29 8.38
N PHE A 5 6.15 -8.46 9.56
CA PHE A 5 5.62 -7.36 10.36
C PHE A 5 6.22 -7.46 11.76
N ILE A 6 6.85 -6.39 12.21
CA ILE A 6 7.49 -6.31 13.53
C ILE A 6 6.84 -5.17 14.29
N TYR A 7 6.38 -5.44 15.51
CA TYR A 7 5.78 -4.44 16.38
C TYR A 7 6.32 -4.58 17.81
N ASN A 8 6.22 -3.49 18.57
CA ASN A 8 6.64 -3.46 19.97
C ASN A 8 5.73 -4.36 20.82
N LYS A 9 6.30 -5.23 21.66
CA LYS A 9 5.56 -6.14 22.55
C LYS A 9 4.47 -5.44 23.39
N ALA A 10 4.66 -4.17 23.75
CA ALA A 10 3.65 -3.39 24.46
C ALA A 10 2.31 -3.25 23.71
N LEU A 11 2.30 -3.47 22.38
CA LEU A 11 1.11 -3.44 21.54
C LEU A 11 0.37 -4.77 21.46
N GLU A 12 0.93 -5.85 22.01
CA GLU A 12 0.34 -7.20 21.98
C GLU A 12 -1.04 -7.24 22.64
N GLN A 13 -1.26 -6.45 23.69
CA GLN A 13 -2.57 -6.29 24.34
C GLN A 13 -3.68 -5.74 23.41
N TYR A 14 -3.30 -5.08 22.31
CA TYR A 14 -4.23 -4.54 21.32
C TYR A 14 -4.33 -5.44 20.09
N PHE A 15 -3.53 -6.50 19.96
CA PHE A 15 -3.56 -7.38 18.81
C PHE A 15 -4.89 -8.13 18.76
N GLU A 16 -5.49 -8.21 17.57
CA GLU A 16 -6.76 -8.90 17.37
C GLU A 16 -6.64 -10.04 16.37
N SER A 17 -6.04 -9.80 15.20
CA SER A 17 -5.88 -10.83 14.18
C SER A 17 -4.74 -10.57 13.22
N ILE A 18 -4.31 -11.64 12.54
CA ILE A 18 -3.38 -11.61 11.42
C ILE A 18 -3.95 -12.46 10.29
N GLU A 19 -3.84 -11.96 9.07
CA GLU A 19 -4.09 -12.71 7.83
C GLU A 19 -2.88 -12.53 6.91
N SER A 20 -2.52 -13.57 6.15
CA SER A 20 -1.43 -13.51 5.17
C SER A 20 -1.83 -14.19 3.87
N ASP A 21 -1.20 -13.79 2.77
CA ASP A 21 -1.30 -14.54 1.53
C ASP A 21 -0.45 -15.82 1.56
N ASN A 22 -0.71 -16.73 0.61
CA ASN A 22 0.05 -17.98 0.50
C ASN A 22 1.45 -17.80 -0.13
N ASP A 23 1.69 -16.69 -0.81
CA ASP A 23 2.97 -16.41 -1.49
C ASP A 23 3.96 -15.60 -0.62
N GLY A 24 3.58 -15.29 0.63
CA GLY A 24 4.38 -14.52 1.58
C GLY A 24 4.63 -13.07 1.14
N ARG A 25 3.70 -12.48 0.37
CA ARG A 25 3.78 -11.14 -0.19
C ARG A 25 2.95 -10.13 0.55
N ALA A 26 1.93 -10.54 1.28
CA ALA A 26 1.07 -9.63 2.00
C ALA A 26 0.70 -10.16 3.38
N ILE A 27 0.70 -9.25 4.34
CA ILE A 27 0.27 -9.50 5.71
C ILE A 27 -0.68 -8.37 6.09
N MET A 28 -1.86 -8.72 6.58
CA MET A 28 -2.77 -7.81 7.26
C MET A 28 -2.74 -8.11 8.74
N ILE A 29 -2.45 -7.10 9.57
CA ILE A 29 -2.61 -7.17 11.02
C ILE A 29 -3.72 -6.21 11.42
N ARG A 30 -4.55 -6.67 12.35
CA ARG A 30 -5.59 -5.87 12.98
C ARG A 30 -5.29 -5.67 14.45
N PHE A 31 -5.33 -4.42 14.88
CA PHE A 31 -5.29 -4.01 16.27
C PHE A 31 -6.64 -3.41 16.67
N LYS A 32 -7.02 -3.61 17.93
CA LYS A 32 -8.16 -2.97 18.58
C LYS A 32 -7.65 -2.14 19.74
N ILE A 33 -7.78 -0.82 19.62
CA ILE A 33 -7.40 0.14 20.66
C ILE A 33 -8.69 0.82 21.13
N ASN A 34 -9.14 0.49 22.34
CA ASN A 34 -10.44 0.88 22.86
C ASN A 34 -11.58 0.48 21.90
N ASN A 35 -12.34 1.47 21.40
CA ASN A 35 -13.42 1.26 20.43
C ASN A 35 -13.02 1.58 18.96
N THR A 36 -11.71 1.70 18.70
CA THR A 36 -11.15 1.96 17.37
C THR A 36 -10.38 0.76 16.88
N TYR A 37 -10.54 0.42 15.60
CA TYR A 37 -9.80 -0.67 14.96
C TYR A 37 -8.78 -0.07 14.01
N LEU A 38 -7.57 -0.60 14.02
CA LEU A 38 -6.50 -0.24 13.10
C LEU A 38 -6.11 -1.47 12.30
N ARG A 39 -6.33 -1.41 10.99
CA ARG A 39 -5.91 -2.41 10.03
C ARG A 39 -4.65 -1.92 9.33
N ILE A 40 -3.58 -2.69 9.41
CA ILE A 40 -2.32 -2.40 8.72
C ILE A 40 -2.06 -3.51 7.72
N ILE A 41 -1.99 -3.14 6.45
CA ILE A 41 -1.76 -4.03 5.33
C ILE A 41 -0.36 -3.73 4.79
N GLN A 42 0.56 -4.66 4.98
CA GLN A 42 1.92 -4.62 4.42
C GLN A 42 1.94 -5.51 3.17
N LEU A 43 2.46 -5.00 2.05
CA LEU A 43 2.54 -5.77 0.80
C LEU A 43 3.89 -5.64 0.09
N TYR A 44 4.20 -6.64 -0.74
CA TYR A 44 5.37 -6.69 -1.63
C TYR A 44 4.98 -7.20 -3.02
N CYS A 45 4.68 -6.26 -3.92
CA CYS A 45 4.33 -6.56 -5.30
C CYS A 45 5.53 -7.09 -6.11
N LYS A 46 5.32 -8.14 -6.90
CA LYS A 46 6.34 -8.60 -7.87
C LYS A 46 6.42 -7.66 -9.07
N THR A 47 7.63 -7.50 -9.60
CA THR A 47 7.84 -6.91 -10.92
C THR A 47 7.47 -7.91 -12.01
N ASN A 48 6.55 -7.53 -12.90
CA ASN A 48 6.30 -8.27 -14.12
C ASN A 48 7.52 -8.16 -15.04
N GLN A 49 8.46 -9.08 -14.88
CA GLN A 49 9.58 -9.23 -15.79
C GLN A 49 9.10 -9.94 -17.07
N ARG A 50 8.79 -9.13 -18.09
CA ARG A 50 8.81 -9.38 -19.55
C ARG A 50 8.11 -10.59 -20.19
N ASN A 51 7.66 -11.63 -19.48
CA ASN A 51 6.96 -12.76 -20.12
C ASN A 51 5.56 -12.99 -19.51
N ILE A 52 4.56 -12.88 -20.39
CA ILE A 52 3.11 -12.82 -20.14
C ILE A 52 2.57 -14.19 -19.68
N LYS A 53 2.93 -14.60 -18.45
CA LYS A 53 2.21 -15.63 -17.67
C LYS A 53 2.02 -15.24 -16.19
N SER A 54 2.36 -14.00 -15.80
CA SER A 54 2.29 -13.50 -14.42
C SER A 54 1.07 -12.62 -14.10
N CYS A 55 0.20 -12.32 -15.06
CA CYS A 55 -0.97 -11.45 -14.82
C CYS A 55 -1.88 -12.01 -13.71
N THR A 56 -2.19 -13.31 -13.74
CA THR A 56 -3.09 -13.93 -12.74
C THR A 56 -2.59 -13.84 -11.30
N LYS A 57 -1.28 -13.88 -11.05
CA LYS A 57 -0.73 -13.75 -9.68
C LYS A 57 -0.67 -12.31 -9.17
N VAL A 58 -0.41 -11.34 -10.05
CA VAL A 58 -0.51 -9.91 -9.70
C VAL A 58 -1.98 -9.52 -9.48
N ASP A 59 -2.89 -10.11 -10.25
CA ASP A 59 -4.33 -9.92 -10.09
C ASP A 59 -4.82 -10.48 -8.75
N ASN A 60 -4.43 -11.70 -8.37
CA ASN A 60 -4.84 -12.28 -7.08
C ASN A 60 -4.35 -11.46 -5.88
N LEU A 61 -3.10 -10.96 -5.90
CA LEU A 61 -2.60 -10.10 -4.83
C LEU A 61 -3.38 -8.79 -4.78
N LYS A 62 -3.56 -8.13 -5.93
CA LYS A 62 -4.34 -6.89 -6.04
C LYS A 62 -5.76 -7.09 -5.50
N ASP A 63 -6.43 -8.15 -5.93
CA ASP A 63 -7.81 -8.46 -5.53
C ASP A 63 -7.88 -8.75 -4.02
N LEU A 64 -6.91 -9.49 -3.46
CA LEU A 64 -6.78 -9.71 -2.02
C LEU A 64 -6.59 -8.40 -1.24
N ILE A 65 -5.70 -7.51 -1.70
CA ILE A 65 -5.51 -6.21 -1.03
C ILE A 65 -6.80 -5.38 -1.08
N LEU A 66 -7.49 -5.36 -2.23
CA LEU A 66 -8.75 -4.65 -2.36
C LEU A 66 -9.86 -5.26 -1.49
N GLU A 67 -9.92 -6.59 -1.38
CA GLU A 67 -10.80 -7.28 -0.45
C GLU A 67 -10.48 -6.85 0.98
N TRP A 68 -9.23 -6.95 1.43
CA TRP A 68 -8.82 -6.55 2.77
C TRP A 68 -9.03 -5.08 3.08
N VAL A 69 -8.98 -4.19 2.08
CA VAL A 69 -9.29 -2.77 2.31
C VAL A 69 -10.80 -2.55 2.46
N ASN A 70 -11.63 -3.30 1.73
CA ASN A 70 -13.10 -3.16 1.77
C ASN A 70 -13.79 -4.06 2.81
N LYS A 71 -13.08 -5.05 3.38
CA LYS A 71 -13.62 -6.05 4.30
C LYS A 71 -14.23 -5.39 5.53
N GLY A 72 -15.57 -5.49 5.65
CA GLY A 72 -16.34 -5.20 6.86
C GLY A 72 -15.85 -3.98 7.65
N ILE A 73 -15.75 -2.82 7.00
CA ILE A 73 -15.29 -1.59 7.64
C ILE A 73 -16.30 -1.21 8.74
N LYS A 74 -15.99 -1.53 9.99
CA LYS A 74 -16.72 -0.94 11.13
C LYS A 74 -16.53 0.58 11.06
N GLU A 75 -17.51 1.37 11.48
CA GLU A 75 -17.46 2.85 11.39
C GLU A 75 -16.17 3.46 12.01
N ASN A 76 -15.63 2.78 13.03
CA ASN A 76 -14.42 3.16 13.76
C ASN A 76 -13.15 2.43 13.29
N GLU A 77 -13.16 1.80 12.12
CA GLU A 77 -11.98 1.19 11.53
C GLU A 77 -11.16 2.21 10.75
N ARG A 78 -9.84 2.07 10.83
CA ARG A 78 -8.84 2.90 10.16
C ARG A 78 -7.86 1.99 9.45
N ILE A 79 -7.39 2.43 8.30
CA ILE A 79 -6.58 1.59 7.41
C ILE A 79 -5.25 2.27 7.13
N ILE A 80 -4.19 1.48 7.18
CA ILE A 80 -2.87 1.81 6.67
C ILE A 80 -2.52 0.74 5.63
N VAL A 81 -2.16 1.17 4.41
CA VAL A 81 -1.62 0.27 3.38
C VAL A 81 -0.21 0.71 3.05
N MET A 82 0.75 -0.19 3.17
CA MET A 82 2.16 0.16 3.00
C MET A 82 3.01 -0.96 2.41
N GLY A 83 4.21 -0.59 1.94
CA GLY A 83 5.20 -1.50 1.39
C GLY A 83 5.58 -1.17 -0.05
N ASP A 84 6.34 -2.08 -0.66
CA ASP A 84 6.83 -1.96 -2.02
C ASP A 84 5.71 -2.39 -2.99
N GLN A 85 5.07 -1.40 -3.61
CA GLN A 85 4.06 -1.62 -4.64
C GLN A 85 4.69 -1.92 -6.00
N ASN A 86 6.01 -1.74 -6.12
CA ASN A 86 6.79 -1.96 -7.32
C ASN A 86 6.20 -1.25 -8.57
N ALA A 87 5.46 -0.17 -8.32
CA ALA A 87 4.81 0.67 -9.31
C ALA A 87 4.81 2.12 -8.81
N ALA A 88 5.10 3.04 -9.73
CA ALA A 88 4.92 4.46 -9.45
C ALA A 88 3.45 4.84 -9.63
N PHE A 89 2.95 5.70 -8.73
CA PHE A 89 1.63 6.33 -8.84
C PHE A 89 1.59 7.39 -9.95
N ASN A 90 2.62 8.24 -10.02
CA ASN A 90 2.75 9.32 -11.01
C ASN A 90 3.90 9.06 -11.99
N PRO A 91 3.79 9.46 -13.27
CA PRO A 91 4.87 9.31 -14.24
C PRO A 91 6.19 9.99 -13.83
N SER A 92 6.11 11.13 -13.14
CA SER A 92 7.27 11.85 -12.60
C SER A 92 8.07 11.06 -11.54
N GLN A 93 7.53 9.92 -11.09
CA GLN A 93 8.09 9.06 -10.07
C GLN A 93 8.60 7.72 -10.64
N ASP A 94 8.61 7.54 -11.97
CA ASP A 94 9.15 6.33 -12.62
C ASP A 94 10.28 6.65 -13.61
N ARG A 95 11.49 6.15 -13.32
CA ARG A 95 12.65 6.19 -14.22
C ARG A 95 12.41 5.68 -15.64
N LYS A 96 11.49 4.72 -15.81
CA LYS A 96 11.24 4.06 -17.10
C LYS A 96 10.18 4.78 -17.94
N SER A 97 9.58 5.84 -17.42
CA SER A 97 8.58 6.60 -18.16
C SER A 97 9.27 7.48 -19.21
N THR A 98 9.27 7.01 -20.46
CA THR A 98 9.67 7.82 -21.63
C THR A 98 8.59 8.86 -22.01
N ARG A 99 7.40 8.75 -21.42
CA ARG A 99 6.22 9.57 -21.66
C ARG A 99 5.65 10.04 -20.32
N LYS A 100 5.94 11.29 -19.95
CA LYS A 100 5.52 11.92 -18.67
C LYS A 100 4.00 11.97 -18.47
N ASP A 101 3.21 11.64 -19.50
CA ASP A 101 1.76 11.60 -19.50
C ASP A 101 1.16 10.20 -19.21
N LYS A 102 1.93 9.10 -19.28
CA LYS A 102 1.38 7.74 -19.16
C LYS A 102 2.25 6.78 -18.37
N ILE A 103 1.61 5.99 -17.50
CA ILE A 103 2.19 4.81 -16.84
C ILE A 103 1.58 3.57 -17.51
N SER A 104 2.39 2.80 -18.22
CA SER A 104 1.95 1.66 -19.05
C SER A 104 2.02 0.30 -18.34
N LYS A 105 2.31 0.27 -17.03
CA LYS A 105 2.52 -0.99 -16.29
C LYS A 105 1.26 -1.42 -15.51
N PRO A 106 0.84 -2.70 -15.58
CA PRO A 106 -0.30 -3.26 -14.82
C PRO A 106 -0.22 -3.05 -13.31
N GLU A 107 0.98 -3.04 -12.72
CA GLU A 107 1.18 -2.84 -11.28
C GLU A 107 0.71 -1.45 -10.81
N SER A 108 0.58 -0.48 -11.72
CA SER A 108 0.04 0.86 -11.40
C SER A 108 -1.46 0.87 -11.09
N ILE A 109 -2.18 -0.22 -11.38
CA ILE A 109 -3.63 -0.29 -11.14
C ILE A 109 -3.93 -0.28 -9.64
N LEU A 110 -3.20 -1.07 -8.83
CA LEU A 110 -3.45 -1.16 -7.40
C LEU A 110 -3.27 0.21 -6.71
N ILE A 111 -2.11 0.85 -6.90
CA ILE A 111 -1.84 2.16 -6.30
C ILE A 111 -2.84 3.23 -6.75
N LYS A 112 -3.27 3.20 -8.02
CA LYS A 112 -4.31 4.12 -8.52
C LYS A 112 -5.65 3.87 -7.86
N LYS A 113 -6.07 2.62 -7.69
CA LYS A 113 -7.32 2.29 -6.98
C LYS A 113 -7.27 2.74 -5.53
N LEU A 114 -6.18 2.43 -4.82
CA LEU A 114 -5.99 2.82 -3.42
C LEU A 114 -6.07 4.34 -3.22
N VAL A 115 -5.41 5.12 -4.09
CA VAL A 115 -5.36 6.58 -3.98
C VAL A 115 -6.59 7.27 -4.58
N ASN A 116 -6.98 6.92 -5.80
CA ASN A 116 -8.01 7.66 -6.54
C ASN A 116 -9.43 7.18 -6.25
N GLU A 117 -9.65 5.89 -6.00
CA GLU A 117 -10.98 5.34 -5.76
C GLU A 117 -11.26 5.22 -4.26
N ILE A 118 -10.37 4.56 -3.51
CA ILE A 118 -10.52 4.35 -2.05
C ILE A 118 -10.14 5.61 -1.25
N LYS A 119 -9.47 6.59 -1.88
CA LYS A 119 -9.08 7.87 -1.28
C LYS A 119 -8.11 7.72 -0.10
N LEU A 120 -7.26 6.68 -0.10
CA LEU A 120 -6.14 6.62 0.84
C LEU A 120 -5.12 7.72 0.49
N ILE A 121 -4.60 8.34 1.54
CA ILE A 121 -3.71 9.48 1.40
C ILE A 121 -2.26 9.02 1.44
N ASP A 122 -1.52 9.35 0.38
CA ASP A 122 -0.07 9.21 0.35
C ASP A 122 0.59 10.23 1.29
N ILE A 123 1.13 9.73 2.41
CA ILE A 123 1.72 10.58 3.46
C ILE A 123 2.94 11.37 2.96
N PHE A 124 3.68 10.83 1.99
CA PHE A 124 4.87 11.51 1.46
C PHE A 124 4.47 12.69 0.56
N ALA A 125 3.38 12.55 -0.20
CA ALA A 125 2.82 13.64 -0.99
C ALA A 125 2.28 14.78 -0.11
N LEU A 126 1.74 14.47 1.09
CA LEU A 126 1.28 15.49 2.02
C LEU A 126 2.41 16.33 2.62
N ARG A 127 3.54 15.71 2.98
CA ARG A 127 4.60 16.36 3.77
C ARG A 127 5.58 17.19 2.95
N LYS A 128 5.67 16.98 1.64
CA LYS A 128 6.65 17.67 0.77
C LYS A 128 6.01 18.05 -0.56
N LYS A 129 5.43 19.26 -0.63
CA LYS A 129 4.87 19.80 -1.87
C LYS A 129 5.90 19.93 -3.00
N ASP A 130 7.20 20.05 -2.68
CA ASP A 130 8.22 20.48 -3.65
C ASP A 130 9.32 19.47 -3.99
N LYS A 131 9.34 18.25 -3.42
CA LYS A 131 10.37 17.24 -3.76
C LYS A 131 9.78 15.87 -4.03
N ASN A 132 10.06 15.34 -5.23
CA ASN A 132 9.82 13.93 -5.56
C ASN A 132 10.72 13.04 -4.67
N VAL A 133 10.14 12.48 -3.61
CA VAL A 133 10.81 11.47 -2.78
C VAL A 133 10.92 10.19 -3.59
N MET A 134 12.13 9.66 -3.76
CA MET A 134 12.37 8.38 -4.43
C MET A 134 12.74 7.33 -3.38
N THR A 135 12.40 6.07 -3.64
CA THR A 135 12.62 4.97 -2.68
C THR A 135 13.42 3.83 -3.28
N TYR A 136 13.49 3.75 -4.61
CA TYR A 136 14.32 2.81 -5.34
C TYR A 136 15.44 3.54 -6.08
N LYS A 137 16.68 3.38 -5.60
CA LYS A 137 17.93 3.88 -6.21
C LYS A 137 17.89 5.36 -6.63
N ASP A 138 17.15 6.20 -5.90
CA ASP A 138 16.91 7.62 -6.22
C ASP A 138 16.32 7.92 -7.61
N ILE A 139 15.70 6.92 -8.24
CA ILE A 139 15.22 7.01 -9.64
C ILE A 139 13.73 6.68 -9.78
N SER A 140 13.15 5.93 -8.84
CA SER A 140 11.71 5.68 -8.80
C SER A 140 11.18 5.72 -7.37
N ARG A 141 9.92 6.14 -7.21
CA ARG A 141 9.15 5.91 -5.97
C ARG A 141 8.25 4.70 -6.17
N LEU A 142 8.57 3.62 -5.45
CA LEU A 142 7.86 2.34 -5.53
C LEU A 142 7.27 1.93 -4.17
N ASP A 143 7.79 2.49 -3.09
CA ASP A 143 7.37 2.23 -1.72
C ASP A 143 6.42 3.34 -1.25
N TYR A 144 5.30 2.94 -0.67
CA TYR A 144 4.25 3.85 -0.25
C TYR A 144 3.81 3.56 1.18
N ILE A 145 3.35 4.63 1.85
CA ILE A 145 2.56 4.53 3.08
C ILE A 145 1.30 5.35 2.83
N LEU A 146 0.18 4.64 2.69
CA LEU A 146 -1.13 5.19 2.40
C LEU A 146 -2.01 5.09 3.64
N LEU A 147 -2.68 6.19 4.00
CA LEU A 147 -3.44 6.30 5.23
C LEU A 147 -4.91 6.61 4.96
N ASP A 148 -5.79 6.05 5.77
CA ASP A 148 -7.15 6.56 5.90
C ASP A 148 -7.12 8.04 6.32
N LYS A 149 -7.94 8.87 5.68
CA LYS A 149 -8.03 10.31 5.97
C LYS A 149 -8.28 10.60 7.45
N LYS A 150 -9.07 9.77 8.13
CA LYS A 150 -9.41 9.93 9.55
C LYS A 150 -8.23 9.66 10.50
N LEU A 151 -7.12 9.09 10.02
CA LEU A 151 -5.86 8.98 10.78
C LEU A 151 -5.05 10.27 10.76
N ILE A 152 -5.35 11.19 9.85
CA ILE A 152 -4.64 12.45 9.71
C ILE A 152 -5.42 13.51 10.49
N LYS A 153 -4.93 13.88 11.68
CA LYS A 153 -5.32 15.16 12.27
C LYS A 153 -4.72 16.25 11.39
N LEU A 154 -5.53 16.81 10.48
CA LEU A 154 -5.17 18.02 9.76
C LEU A 154 -5.20 19.18 10.76
N SER A 155 -4.07 19.41 11.43
CA SER A 155 -3.77 20.72 11.99
C SER A 155 -3.34 21.60 10.82
N PHE A 156 -4.29 22.34 10.26
CA PHE A 156 -4.00 23.55 9.49
C PHE A 156 -3.87 24.72 10.46
#